data_AF-A0A661BTV2-F1
#
_entry.id   AF-A0A661BTV2-F1
#
_cell.length_a   1.000
_cell.length_b   1.000
_cell.length_c   1.000
_cell.angle_alpha   90.00
_cell.angle_beta   90.00
_cell.angle_gamma   90.00
#
_symmetry.space_group_name_H-M   'P 1'
#
loop_
_entity.id
_entity.type
_entity.pdbx_description
1 polymer ?
#
loop_
_entity_poly.entity_id
_entity_poly.type
_entity_poly.pdbx_seq_one_letter_code
_entity_poly.pdbx_strand_id
1 'polypeptide(L)'
;MPDVTDDDELPPIAQVAWEAYLRMSATKNTYFEFMQSLDQKYDKGEKPSEEENQELAVMLQAHSETVAEFNEAMHEVTDADDRMLLLKKMG
;
A
#
# COMPACT_ATOMS: atom_id res chain seq x y z
N MET A 1 -16.14 -2.57 33.12
CA MET A 1 -16.04 -3.00 31.72
C MET A 1 -14.55 -3.03 31.41
N PRO A 2 -13.94 -4.16 31.01
CA PRO A 2 -12.57 -4.12 30.58
C PRO A 2 -12.52 -3.45 29.21
N ASP A 3 -11.69 -2.41 29.13
CA ASP A 3 -11.34 -1.66 27.94
C ASP A 3 -10.61 -2.62 26.98
N VAL A 4 -11.19 -2.85 25.81
CA VAL A 4 -10.56 -3.65 24.76
C VAL A 4 -9.71 -2.68 23.94
N THR A 5 -8.55 -2.32 24.46
CA THR A 5 -7.49 -1.79 23.61
C THR A 5 -6.91 -3.00 22.89
N ASP A 6 -7.33 -3.21 21.64
CA ASP A 6 -6.69 -4.10 20.66
C ASP A 6 -5.26 -3.59 20.30
N ASP A 7 -4.45 -3.33 21.33
CA ASP A 7 -2.99 -3.26 21.23
C ASP A 7 -2.47 -4.70 21.30
N ASP A 8 -2.80 -5.50 20.27
CA ASP A 8 -1.86 -6.52 19.82
C ASP A 8 -0.66 -5.71 19.24
N GLU A 9 0.19 -5.18 20.13
CA GLU A 9 1.42 -4.48 19.79
C GLU A 9 2.23 -5.41 18.89
N LEU A 10 2.39 -5.01 17.63
CA LEU A 10 3.19 -5.79 16.71
C LEU A 10 4.64 -5.77 17.22
N PRO A 11 5.35 -6.91 17.17
CA PRO A 11 6.77 -6.92 17.43
C PRO A 11 7.48 -5.98 16.45
N PRO A 12 8.64 -5.40 16.82
CA PRO A 12 9.30 -4.38 16.01
C PRO A 12 9.50 -4.77 14.54
N ILE A 13 9.76 -6.05 14.27
CA ILE A 13 9.94 -6.56 12.91
C ILE A 13 8.63 -6.58 12.11
N ALA A 14 7.52 -6.95 12.74
CA ALA A 14 6.19 -6.91 12.13
C ALA A 14 5.66 -5.48 12.00
N GLN A 15 6.05 -4.57 12.90
CA GLN A 15 5.72 -3.15 12.81
C GLN A 15 6.34 -2.51 11.55
N VAL A 16 7.58 -2.83 11.21
CA VAL A 16 8.22 -2.37 9.96
C VAL A 16 7.45 -2.84 8.73
N ALA A 17 7.04 -4.11 8.71
CA ALA A 17 6.23 -4.66 7.61
C ALA A 17 4.83 -4.03 7.55
N TRP A 18 4.23 -3.71 8.71
CA TRP A 18 2.96 -2.99 8.79
C TRP A 18 3.06 -1.56 8.22
N GLU A 19 4.11 -0.82 8.55
CA GLU A 19 4.33 0.52 8.01
C GLU A 19 4.61 0.50 6.50
N ALA A 20 5.34 -0.51 6.02
CA ALA A 20 5.52 -0.72 4.58
C ALA A 20 4.19 -1.03 3.87
N TYR A 21 3.32 -1.85 4.49
CA TYR A 21 1.97 -2.12 3.98
C TYR A 21 1.10 -0.86 3.91
N LEU A 22 1.15 0.00 4.93
CA LEU A 22 0.41 1.26 4.93
C LEU A 22 0.88 2.19 3.81
N ARG A 23 2.20 2.30 3.59
CA ARG A 23 2.78 3.07 2.49
C ARG A 23 2.37 2.51 1.12
N MET A 24 2.44 1.19 0.94
CA MET A 24 1.97 0.51 -0.27
C MET A 24 0.47 0.74 -0.53
N SER A 25 -0.35 0.73 0.52
CA SER A 25 -1.78 0.98 0.41
C SER A 25 -2.08 2.43 0.03
N ALA A 26 -1.34 3.37 0.59
CA ALA A 26 -1.46 4.78 0.24
C ALA A 26 -1.09 5.04 -1.23
N THR A 27 0.07 4.55 -1.69
CA THR A 27 0.50 4.70 -3.09
C THR A 27 -0.49 4.03 -4.06
N LYS A 28 -1.06 2.88 -3.66
CA LYS A 28 -2.11 2.21 -4.42
C LYS A 28 -3.34 3.08 -4.63
N ASN A 29 -3.85 3.66 -3.55
CA ASN A 29 -5.01 4.53 -3.62
C ASN A 29 -4.74 5.75 -4.51
N THR A 30 -3.55 6.36 -4.39
CA THR A 30 -3.18 7.52 -5.19
C THR A 30 -3.19 7.24 -6.69
N TYR A 31 -2.50 6.20 -7.18
CA TYR A 31 -2.51 5.93 -8.62
C TYR A 31 -3.89 5.46 -9.09
N PHE A 32 -4.66 4.77 -8.25
CA PHE A 32 -5.99 4.28 -8.61
C PHE A 32 -7.00 5.42 -8.76
N GLU A 33 -6.98 6.41 -7.86
CA GLU A 33 -7.77 7.64 -7.98
C GLU A 33 -7.38 8.42 -9.25
N PHE A 34 -6.09 8.50 -9.55
CA PHE A 34 -5.61 9.14 -10.79
C PHE A 34 -6.13 8.40 -12.02
N MET A 35 -6.05 7.07 -12.06
CA MET A 35 -6.61 6.26 -13.14
C MET A 35 -8.11 6.46 -13.31
N GLN A 36 -8.89 6.57 -12.22
CA GLN A 36 -10.32 6.89 -12.31
C GLN A 36 -10.57 8.26 -12.94
N SER A 37 -9.72 9.25 -12.64
CA SER A 37 -9.82 10.58 -13.26
C SER A 37 -9.54 10.54 -14.77
N LEU A 38 -8.60 9.70 -15.21
CA LEU A 38 -8.32 9.48 -16.63
C LEU A 38 -9.47 8.73 -17.32
N ASP A 39 -10.06 7.75 -16.66
CA ASP A 39 -11.21 7.00 -17.17
C ASP A 39 -12.41 7.92 -17.40
N GLN A 40 -12.69 8.83 -16.46
CA GLN A 40 -13.72 9.87 -16.62
C GLN A 40 -13.45 10.83 -17.79
N LYS A 41 -12.18 11.05 -18.15
CA LYS A 41 -11.82 11.81 -19.36
C LYS A 41 -12.10 11.01 -20.63
N TYR A 42 -11.74 9.73 -20.63
CA TYR A 42 -12.05 8.83 -21.73
C TYR A 42 -13.56 8.73 -21.99
N ASP A 43 -14.39 8.66 -20.96
CA ASP A 43 -15.85 8.67 -21.07
C ASP A 43 -16.41 9.93 -21.74
N LYS A 44 -15.68 11.06 -21.65
CA LYS A 44 -16.01 12.32 -22.31
C LYS A 44 -15.45 12.42 -23.74
N GLY A 45 -14.75 11.38 -24.22
CA GLY A 45 -14.07 11.36 -25.51
C GLY A 45 -12.72 12.08 -25.52
N GLU A 46 -12.21 12.47 -24.34
CA GLU A 46 -10.90 13.08 -24.18
C GLU A 46 -9.82 11.99 -24.05
N LYS A 47 -8.56 12.34 -24.33
CA LYS A 47 -7.42 11.44 -24.14
C LYS A 47 -6.49 12.01 -23.06
N PRO A 48 -5.88 11.17 -22.22
CA PRO A 48 -4.79 11.58 -21.35
C PRO A 48 -3.68 12.23 -22.16
N SER A 49 -3.19 13.35 -21.66
CA SER A 49 -2.02 14.04 -22.20
C SER A 49 -0.73 13.27 -21.93
N GLU A 50 0.37 13.66 -22.60
CA GLU A 50 1.69 13.08 -22.33
C GLU A 50 2.14 13.32 -20.88
N GLU A 51 1.84 14.51 -20.33
CA GLU A 51 2.15 14.87 -18.94
C GLU A 51 1.41 13.96 -17.96
N GLU A 52 0.12 13.70 -18.19
CA GLU A 52 -0.66 12.79 -17.34
C GLU A 52 -0.18 11.34 -17.40
N ASN A 53 0.24 10.88 -18.59
CA ASN A 53 0.85 9.56 -18.72
C ASN A 53 2.18 9.48 -17.97
N GLN A 54 2.97 10.55 -17.98
CA GLN A 54 4.21 10.63 -17.22
C GLN A 54 3.94 10.66 -15.71
N GLU A 55 2.93 11.41 -15.27
CA GLU A 55 2.52 11.45 -13.87
C GLU A 55 2.07 10.06 -13.38
N LEU A 56 1.24 9.36 -14.15
CA LEU A 56 0.85 7.98 -13.85
C LEU A 56 2.07 7.05 -13.77
N ALA A 57 3.03 7.18 -14.68
CA ALA A 57 4.25 6.37 -14.66
C ALA A 57 5.06 6.58 -13.37
N VAL A 58 5.18 7.83 -12.90
CA VAL A 58 5.85 8.14 -11.62
C VAL A 58 5.10 7.53 -10.44
N MET A 59 3.76 7.63 -10.41
CA MET A 59 2.95 7.03 -9.34
C MET A 59 3.07 5.50 -9.32
N LEU A 60 3.08 4.85 -10.48
CA LEU A 60 3.26 3.40 -10.61
C LEU A 60 4.66 2.96 -10.18
N GLN A 61 5.69 3.75 -10.48
CA GLN A 61 7.05 3.50 -10.01
C GLN A 61 7.11 3.58 -8.48
N ALA A 62 6.57 4.65 -7.89
CA ALA A 62 6.52 4.81 -6.43
C ALA A 62 5.76 3.65 -5.76
N HIS A 63 4.66 3.19 -6.37
CA HIS A 63 3.97 2.00 -5.87
C HIS A 63 4.85 0.74 -5.93
N SER A 64 5.55 0.53 -7.05
CA SER A 64 6.46 -0.61 -7.22
C SER A 64 7.57 -0.63 -6.17
N GLU A 65 8.13 0.53 -5.84
CA GLU A 65 9.13 0.70 -4.77
C GLU A 65 8.52 0.31 -3.40
N THR A 66 7.33 0.79 -3.07
CA THR A 66 6.65 0.42 -1.81
C THR A 66 6.27 -1.05 -1.72
N VAL A 67 5.96 -1.71 -2.85
CA VAL A 67 5.71 -3.16 -2.91
C VAL A 67 7.01 -3.93 -2.63
N ALA A 68 8.14 -3.48 -3.18
CA ALA A 68 9.45 -4.08 -2.92
C ALA A 68 9.83 -3.98 -1.44
N GLU A 69 9.71 -2.79 -0.85
CA GLU A 69 9.94 -2.57 0.59
C GLU A 69 9.05 -3.46 1.47
N PHE A 70 7.76 -3.57 1.11
CA PHE A 70 6.84 -4.44 1.85
C PHE A 70 7.23 -5.91 1.76
N ASN A 71 7.61 -6.39 0.57
CA ASN A 71 8.03 -7.77 0.37
C ASN A 71 9.31 -8.10 1.16
N GLU A 72 10.28 -7.18 1.16
CA GLU A 72 11.50 -7.31 1.96
C GLU A 72 11.17 -7.36 3.45
N ALA A 73 10.36 -6.42 3.94
CA ALA A 73 9.96 -6.41 5.35
C ALA A 73 9.18 -7.68 5.75
N MET A 74 8.30 -8.19 4.89
CA MET A 74 7.58 -9.45 5.09
C MET A 74 8.50 -10.67 5.12
N HIS A 75 9.61 -10.64 4.39
CA HIS A 75 10.60 -11.71 4.39
C HIS A 75 11.38 -11.77 5.71
N GLU A 76 11.59 -10.62 6.36
CA GLU A 76 12.26 -10.53 7.66
C GLU A 76 11.36 -11.00 8.84
N VAL A 77 10.03 -10.98 8.66
CA VAL A 77 9.08 -11.57 9.63
C VAL A 77 9.10 -13.10 9.50
N THR A 78 10.15 -13.70 10.06
CA THR A 78 10.42 -15.14 9.98
C THR A 78 9.64 -15.97 11.01
N ASP A 79 9.25 -15.36 12.13
CA ASP A 79 8.45 -16.01 13.15
C ASP A 79 6.98 -16.16 12.68
N ALA A 80 6.42 -17.36 12.89
CA ALA A 80 5.10 -17.70 12.40
C ALA A 80 3.98 -17.00 13.18
N ASP A 81 4.16 -16.78 14.48
CA ASP A 81 3.17 -16.10 15.33
C ASP A 81 3.17 -14.60 15.01
N ASP A 82 4.35 -14.00 14.87
CA ASP A 82 4.51 -12.59 14.46
C ASP A 82 3.89 -12.34 13.09
N ARG A 83 4.12 -13.26 12.13
CA ARG A 83 3.53 -13.20 10.80
C ARG A 83 2.02 -13.34 10.84
N MET A 84 1.48 -14.21 11.69
CA MET A 84 0.04 -14.39 11.82
C MET A 84 -0.64 -13.15 12.41
N LEU A 85 -0.05 -12.54 13.44
CA LEU A 85 -0.53 -11.29 14.02
C LEU A 85 -0.54 -10.16 12.98
N LEU A 86 0.54 -10.05 12.21
CA LEU A 86 0.64 -9.07 11.13
C LEU A 86 -0.44 -9.27 10.05
N LEU A 87 -0.64 -10.50 9.58
CA LEU A 87 -1.67 -10.82 8.59
C LEU A 87 -3.09 -10.56 9.10
N LYS A 88 -3.36 -10.83 10.39
CA LYS A 88 -4.63 -10.50 11.05
C LYS A 88 -4.89 -9.00 11.08
N LYS A 89 -3.85 -8.17 11.20
CA LYS A 89 -3.96 -6.70 11.18
C LYS A 89 -4.19 -6.13 9.77
N MET A 90 -3.78 -6.85 8.73
CA MET A 90 -3.94 -6.44 7.32
C MET A 90 -5.32 -6.78 6.73
N GLY A 91 -5.99 -7.82 7.25
CA GLY A 91 -7.29 -8.29 6.79
C GLY A 91 -8.46 -7.57 7.44
#